data_AF-A0A399SPG3-F1
#
_entry.id   AF-A0A399SPG3-F1
#
_cell.length_a   1.000
_cell.length_b   1.000
_cell.length_c   1.000
_cell.angle_alpha   90.00
_cell.angle_beta   90.00
_cell.angle_gamma   90.00
#
_symmetry.space_group_name_H-M   'P 1'
#
loop_
_entity.id
_entity.type
_entity.pdbx_description
1 polymer ?
#
loop_
_entity_poly.entity_id
_entity_poly.type
_entity_poly.pdbx_seq_one_letter_code
_entity_poly.pdbx_strand_id
1 'polypeptide(L)'
;APTPTPTTAPAPPVAPTTTAPRIVGQLTVGSAVRALPGDWTTTSTPLRYRWYLDDVTQPGQTGPTLRLDEQALGKRITVTVSGSWSGWPDVHRSTATATARVTAVAGAADGVGHDVVAILGQSNAQGGGFGYDPAIDVTQDGVDQLVGDWQDADWGRVVPAEDSLKHVTTWRMTDHARLVGPGMTFGRALLADETPGRRVLLVPAAQGSTSLTRTDAVQRFTWDPTPDRGSVEAGLTNLYANATTQIDNALALDPDNRLVAIIWAQGESDAHAISSEPTAAGRTAAKAKYADRLLELEAGLATRYGSVPFLVGGMVPEWIGSNGARQDIDAVHRGLATLRPEVAYVPGVSGHANEGEDSIHYDAAGARLMGAGFYAAYLRQTGR
;
A
#
# COMPACT_ATOMS: atom_id res chain seq x y z
N ALA A 1 -25.15 -51.69 30.28
CA ALA A 1 -24.70 -50.86 29.14
C ALA A 1 -25.08 -49.42 29.44
N PRO A 2 -24.21 -48.42 29.22
CA PRO A 2 -24.59 -47.02 29.40
C PRO A 2 -25.56 -46.59 28.29
N THR A 3 -26.57 -45.81 28.64
CA THR A 3 -27.55 -45.24 27.72
C THR A 3 -26.84 -44.23 26.80
N PRO A 4 -27.03 -44.28 25.46
CA PRO A 4 -26.42 -43.30 24.57
C PRO A 4 -27.02 -41.91 24.84
N THR A 5 -26.16 -40.94 25.06
CA THR A 5 -26.52 -39.52 25.15
C THR A 5 -27.11 -39.08 23.81
N PRO A 6 -28.28 -38.40 23.77
CA PRO A 6 -28.83 -37.91 22.51
C PRO A 6 -27.92 -36.82 21.95
N THR A 7 -27.32 -37.09 20.78
CA THR A 7 -26.63 -36.08 19.98
C THR A 7 -27.68 -35.06 19.51
N THR A 8 -27.60 -33.83 20.00
CA THR A 8 -28.42 -32.72 19.51
C THR A 8 -28.15 -32.51 18.01
N ALA A 9 -29.21 -32.49 17.20
CA ALA A 9 -29.11 -32.16 15.79
C ALA A 9 -28.41 -30.80 15.62
N PRO A 10 -27.53 -30.64 14.62
CA PRO A 10 -26.87 -29.36 14.37
C PRO A 10 -27.93 -28.27 14.16
N ALA A 11 -27.69 -27.10 14.76
CA ALA A 11 -28.57 -25.95 14.58
C ALA A 11 -28.72 -25.64 13.07
N PRO A 12 -29.91 -25.22 12.62
CA PRO A 12 -30.10 -24.83 11.22
C PRO A 12 -29.11 -23.73 10.85
N PRO A 13 -28.62 -23.70 9.59
CA PRO A 13 -27.67 -22.69 9.15
C PRO A 13 -28.29 -21.30 9.32
N VAL A 14 -27.53 -20.36 9.87
CA VAL A 14 -27.94 -18.96 10.03
C VAL A 14 -27.93 -18.28 8.67
N ALA A 15 -29.01 -17.57 8.34
CA ALA A 15 -29.10 -16.81 7.09
C ALA A 15 -28.00 -15.73 7.04
N PRO A 16 -27.37 -15.51 5.87
CA PRO A 16 -26.33 -14.50 5.76
C PRO A 16 -26.93 -13.09 5.91
N THR A 17 -26.29 -12.27 6.75
CA THR A 17 -26.64 -10.85 6.86
C THR A 17 -25.65 -10.02 6.06
N THR A 18 -26.16 -9.04 5.30
CA THR A 18 -25.35 -8.16 4.46
C THR A 18 -25.83 -6.72 4.48
N THR A 19 -24.89 -5.78 4.35
CA THR A 19 -25.19 -4.35 4.18
C THR A 19 -24.90 -3.87 2.76
N ALA A 20 -25.43 -2.71 2.37
CA ALA A 20 -25.23 -2.17 1.03
C ALA A 20 -23.76 -1.74 0.83
N PRO A 21 -23.16 -1.99 -0.34
CA PRO A 21 -21.82 -1.49 -0.63
C PRO A 21 -21.81 0.03 -0.77
N ARG A 22 -20.62 0.62 -0.53
CA ARG A 22 -20.32 2.04 -0.82
C ARG A 22 -19.23 2.15 -1.88
N ILE A 23 -19.30 3.18 -2.72
CA ILE A 23 -18.24 3.53 -3.67
C ILE A 23 -17.44 4.68 -3.08
N VAL A 24 -16.12 4.52 -3.05
CA VAL A 24 -15.15 5.53 -2.65
C VAL A 24 -14.16 5.79 -3.79
N GLY A 25 -13.46 6.91 -3.75
CA GLY A 25 -12.52 7.33 -4.80
C GLY A 25 -12.87 8.68 -5.41
N GLN A 26 -11.96 9.18 -6.23
CA GLN A 26 -12.18 10.40 -7.04
C GLN A 26 -13.02 10.08 -8.27
N LEU A 27 -14.01 10.92 -8.52
CA LEU A 27 -14.93 10.80 -9.66
C LEU A 27 -14.42 11.66 -10.81
N THR A 28 -13.16 11.45 -11.20
CA THR A 28 -12.53 12.11 -12.35
C THR A 28 -12.11 11.07 -13.38
N VAL A 29 -12.18 11.41 -14.66
CA VAL A 29 -11.62 10.59 -15.73
C VAL A 29 -10.12 10.35 -15.46
N GLY A 30 -9.64 9.13 -15.71
CA GLY A 30 -8.27 8.70 -15.44
C GLY A 30 -8.10 7.96 -14.10
N SER A 31 -8.87 8.35 -13.08
CA SER A 31 -8.85 7.76 -11.73
C SER A 31 -9.48 6.36 -11.67
N ALA A 32 -9.34 5.69 -10.52
CA ALA A 32 -10.07 4.48 -10.17
C ALA A 32 -10.93 4.67 -8.90
N VAL A 33 -12.13 4.08 -8.91
CA VAL A 33 -13.00 3.99 -7.73
C VAL A 33 -12.98 2.58 -7.15
N ARG A 34 -13.28 2.44 -5.85
CA ARG A 34 -13.33 1.16 -5.14
C ARG A 34 -14.70 0.92 -4.52
N ALA A 35 -15.17 -0.32 -4.63
CA ALA A 35 -16.35 -0.81 -3.95
C ALA A 35 -15.94 -1.36 -2.57
N LEU A 36 -16.46 -0.75 -1.53
CA LEU A 36 -16.36 -1.27 -0.17
C LEU A 36 -17.63 -2.09 0.08
N PRO A 37 -17.50 -3.41 0.29
CA PRO A 37 -18.61 -4.33 0.13
C PRO A 37 -19.70 -4.22 1.20
N GLY A 38 -19.43 -3.50 2.30
CA GLY A 38 -20.25 -3.57 3.51
C GLY A 38 -19.93 -4.83 4.32
N ASP A 39 -20.82 -5.18 5.23
CA ASP A 39 -20.72 -6.36 6.08
C ASP A 39 -21.23 -7.59 5.34
N TRP A 40 -20.51 -8.70 5.44
CA TRP A 40 -20.87 -10.00 4.90
C TRP A 40 -20.50 -11.07 5.94
N THR A 41 -21.46 -11.88 6.39
CA THR A 41 -21.21 -12.90 7.42
C THR A 41 -20.22 -13.98 6.97
N THR A 42 -19.25 -14.27 7.84
CA THR A 42 -18.07 -15.11 7.59
C THR A 42 -18.38 -16.61 7.54
N THR A 43 -18.88 -17.10 6.40
CA THR A 43 -18.82 -18.53 6.06
C THR A 43 -18.77 -18.68 4.54
N SER A 44 -17.54 -18.62 4.01
CA SER A 44 -17.12 -18.91 2.62
C SER A 44 -17.88 -18.23 1.46
N THR A 45 -17.38 -17.06 1.02
CA THR A 45 -17.29 -16.75 -0.42
C THR A 45 -16.24 -15.69 -0.74
N PRO A 46 -15.52 -15.82 -1.86
CA PRO A 46 -15.00 -14.64 -2.54
C PRO A 46 -16.18 -13.80 -3.09
N LEU A 47 -16.18 -12.51 -2.78
CA LEU A 47 -17.17 -11.56 -3.30
C LEU A 47 -16.93 -11.31 -4.79
N ARG A 48 -18.03 -11.17 -5.54
CA ARG A 48 -18.02 -10.80 -6.97
C ARG A 48 -18.60 -9.40 -7.15
N TYR A 49 -18.02 -8.63 -8.04
CA TYR A 49 -18.44 -7.26 -8.30
C TYR A 49 -19.00 -7.13 -9.72
N ARG A 50 -19.98 -6.25 -9.89
CA ARG A 50 -20.46 -5.82 -11.20
C ARG A 50 -20.68 -4.32 -11.16
N TRP A 51 -19.94 -3.61 -12.00
CA TRP A 51 -19.98 -2.16 -12.09
C TRP A 51 -20.94 -1.70 -13.18
N TYR A 52 -21.53 -0.51 -12.98
CA TYR A 52 -22.42 0.12 -13.93
C TYR A 52 -22.09 1.61 -14.06
N LEU A 53 -22.25 2.12 -15.29
CA LEU A 53 -22.17 3.54 -15.60
C LEU A 53 -23.51 3.98 -16.18
N ASP A 54 -24.25 4.85 -15.48
CA ASP A 54 -25.66 5.19 -15.77
C ASP A 54 -26.49 3.93 -16.09
N ASP A 55 -26.46 2.97 -15.16
CA ASP A 55 -27.17 1.67 -15.23
C ASP A 55 -26.72 0.72 -16.37
N VAL A 56 -25.75 1.12 -17.19
CA VAL A 56 -25.13 0.25 -18.20
C VAL A 56 -24.02 -0.57 -17.58
N THR A 57 -24.18 -1.90 -17.57
CA THR A 57 -23.17 -2.84 -17.07
C THR A 57 -21.84 -2.63 -17.78
N GLN A 58 -20.74 -2.69 -17.03
CA GLN A 58 -19.37 -2.68 -17.54
C GLN A 58 -18.85 -4.13 -17.61
N PRO A 59 -18.93 -4.83 -18.75
CA PRO A 59 -18.51 -6.23 -18.85
C PRO A 59 -17.00 -6.35 -18.58
N GLY A 60 -16.59 -7.43 -17.92
CA GLY A 60 -15.18 -7.67 -17.55
C GLY A 60 -14.72 -6.95 -16.29
N GLN A 61 -15.40 -5.88 -15.87
CA GLN A 61 -15.13 -5.17 -14.61
C GLN A 61 -15.75 -5.92 -13.43
N THR A 62 -15.03 -6.94 -12.95
CA THR A 62 -15.51 -7.89 -11.91
C THR A 62 -14.77 -7.81 -10.58
N GLY A 63 -13.73 -6.98 -10.51
CA GLY A 63 -12.95 -6.74 -9.30
C GLY A 63 -13.54 -5.66 -8.40
N PRO A 64 -12.95 -5.47 -7.20
CA PRO A 64 -13.39 -4.46 -6.24
C PRO A 64 -13.10 -3.02 -6.67
N THR A 65 -12.45 -2.81 -7.82
CA THR A 65 -12.10 -1.49 -8.36
C THR A 65 -12.62 -1.33 -9.79
N LEU A 66 -12.90 -0.10 -10.18
CA LEU A 66 -13.28 0.30 -11.54
C LEU A 66 -12.44 1.50 -11.96
N ARG A 67 -11.73 1.40 -13.08
CA ARG A 67 -11.06 2.55 -13.71
C ARG A 67 -12.08 3.39 -14.48
N LEU A 68 -12.01 4.71 -14.32
CA LEU A 68 -12.88 5.67 -14.98
C LEU A 68 -12.18 6.15 -16.24
N ASP A 69 -12.50 5.54 -17.38
CA ASP A 69 -12.03 6.05 -18.67
C ASP A 69 -12.93 7.20 -19.19
N GLU A 70 -12.68 7.66 -20.42
CA GLU A 70 -13.47 8.73 -21.04
C GLU A 70 -14.97 8.39 -21.13
N GLN A 71 -15.34 7.12 -21.22
CA GLN A 71 -16.74 6.71 -21.28
C GLN A 71 -17.47 6.98 -19.97
N ALA A 72 -16.74 7.08 -18.85
CA ALA A 72 -17.32 7.42 -17.55
C ALA A 72 -17.71 8.89 -17.45
N LEU A 73 -17.16 9.78 -18.29
CA LEU A 73 -17.39 11.23 -18.20
C LEU A 73 -18.88 11.58 -18.20
N GLY A 74 -19.31 12.33 -17.18
CA GLY A 74 -20.69 12.75 -16.97
C GLY A 74 -21.63 11.67 -16.42
N LYS A 75 -21.20 10.41 -16.34
CA LYS A 75 -22.01 9.30 -15.85
C LYS A 75 -21.94 9.17 -14.34
N ARG A 76 -22.95 8.52 -13.75
CA ARG A 76 -22.94 8.08 -12.35
C ARG A 76 -22.56 6.61 -12.27
N ILE A 77 -21.97 6.22 -11.14
CA ILE A 77 -21.48 4.88 -10.91
C ILE A 77 -22.37 4.18 -9.89
N THR A 78 -22.70 2.91 -10.14
CA THR A 78 -23.24 1.98 -9.15
C THR A 78 -22.47 0.66 -9.21
N VAL A 79 -22.50 -0.11 -8.12
CA VAL A 79 -21.90 -1.44 -8.07
C VAL A 79 -22.86 -2.41 -7.39
N THR A 80 -22.93 -3.62 -7.93
CA THR A 80 -23.55 -4.78 -7.27
C THR A 80 -22.44 -5.70 -6.75
N VAL A 81 -22.45 -5.96 -5.45
CA VAL A 81 -21.61 -6.97 -4.79
C VAL A 81 -22.44 -8.23 -4.57
N SER A 82 -21.85 -9.38 -4.89
CA SER A 82 -22.51 -10.68 -4.78
C SER A 82 -21.66 -11.65 -3.97
N GLY A 83 -22.32 -12.44 -3.12
CA GLY A 83 -21.71 -13.53 -2.35
C GLY A 83 -22.58 -14.78 -2.42
N SER A 84 -21.97 -15.92 -2.11
CA SER A 84 -22.59 -17.25 -2.18
C SER A 84 -22.33 -17.98 -0.87
N TRP A 85 -23.29 -18.77 -0.39
CA TRP A 85 -23.08 -19.60 0.80
C TRP A 85 -23.61 -21.00 0.50
N SER A 86 -22.95 -22.01 1.05
CA SER A 86 -23.45 -23.38 0.90
C SER A 86 -24.87 -23.48 1.46
N GLY A 87 -25.78 -24.03 0.67
CA GLY A 87 -27.20 -24.16 1.05
C GLY A 87 -28.03 -22.89 0.92
N TRP A 88 -27.47 -21.79 0.41
CA TRP A 88 -28.19 -20.53 0.17
C TRP A 88 -28.10 -20.08 -1.31
N PRO A 89 -29.15 -19.46 -1.85
CA PRO A 89 -29.05 -18.74 -3.12
C PRO A 89 -28.01 -17.61 -3.04
N ASP A 90 -27.43 -17.24 -4.18
CA ASP A 90 -26.55 -16.08 -4.28
C ASP A 90 -27.26 -14.81 -3.78
N VAL A 91 -26.58 -14.06 -2.92
CA VAL A 91 -27.09 -12.80 -2.38
C VAL A 91 -26.41 -11.66 -3.11
N HIS A 92 -27.22 -10.73 -3.60
CA HIS A 92 -26.75 -9.54 -4.30
C HIS A 92 -27.11 -8.28 -3.50
N ARG A 93 -26.19 -7.32 -3.43
CA ARG A 93 -26.40 -6.01 -2.83
C ARG A 93 -25.84 -4.92 -3.72
N SER A 94 -26.68 -3.95 -4.07
CA SER A 94 -26.27 -2.77 -4.82
C SER A 94 -26.09 -1.57 -3.91
N THR A 95 -25.30 -0.60 -4.36
CA THR A 95 -25.20 0.71 -3.72
C THR A 95 -26.59 1.32 -3.50
N ALA A 96 -26.85 1.88 -2.32
CA ALA A 96 -28.14 2.50 -2.01
C ALA A 96 -28.44 3.73 -2.88
N THR A 97 -27.40 4.47 -3.27
CA THR A 97 -27.48 5.64 -4.16
C THR A 97 -26.34 5.61 -5.16
N ALA A 98 -26.59 6.08 -6.37
CA ALA A 98 -25.54 6.31 -7.36
C ALA A 98 -24.62 7.46 -6.91
N THR A 99 -23.37 7.44 -7.40
CA THR A 99 -22.39 8.51 -7.11
C THR A 99 -22.80 9.87 -7.69
N ALA A 100 -22.05 10.92 -7.35
CA ALA A 100 -22.02 12.11 -8.19
C ALA A 100 -21.54 11.77 -9.62
N ARG A 101 -21.76 12.69 -10.57
CA ARG A 101 -21.29 12.49 -11.95
C ARG A 101 -19.77 12.53 -11.99
N VAL A 102 -19.17 11.65 -12.78
CA VAL A 102 -17.74 11.71 -13.09
C VAL A 102 -17.46 12.98 -13.88
N THR A 103 -16.44 13.73 -13.49
CA THR A 103 -15.99 14.94 -14.16
C THR A 103 -14.72 14.67 -14.97
N ALA A 104 -14.35 15.62 -15.82
CA ALA A 104 -12.98 15.66 -16.29
C ALA A 104 -12.05 15.93 -15.10
N VAL A 105 -10.77 15.60 -15.26
CA VAL A 105 -9.72 16.12 -14.41
C VAL A 105 -9.77 17.64 -14.54
N ALA A 106 -10.03 18.34 -13.43
CA ALA A 106 -9.77 19.76 -13.41
C ALA A 106 -8.24 19.88 -13.42
N GLY A 107 -7.62 20.11 -14.58
CA GLY A 107 -6.23 20.55 -14.57
C GLY A 107 -6.15 21.74 -13.62
N ALA A 108 -5.24 21.72 -12.64
CA ALA A 108 -5.14 22.82 -11.71
C ALA A 108 -5.01 24.09 -12.54
N ALA A 109 -5.95 25.01 -12.31
CA ALA A 109 -6.05 26.23 -13.11
C ALA A 109 -4.83 27.17 -12.92
N ASP A 110 -3.82 26.75 -12.15
CA ASP A 110 -2.57 27.45 -11.90
C ASP A 110 -1.38 26.94 -12.73
N GLY A 111 -1.46 25.76 -13.36
CA GLY A 111 -0.38 25.15 -14.14
C GLY A 111 0.84 24.73 -13.31
N VAL A 112 0.66 24.52 -12.00
CA VAL A 112 1.77 24.22 -11.08
C VAL A 112 1.91 22.72 -10.85
N GLY A 113 0.84 21.97 -10.61
CA GLY A 113 0.88 20.52 -10.35
C GLY A 113 1.62 20.10 -9.07
N HIS A 114 1.68 18.79 -8.81
CA HIS A 114 2.34 18.17 -7.67
C HIS A 114 3.58 17.37 -8.07
N ASP A 115 4.61 17.46 -7.24
CA ASP A 115 5.67 16.46 -7.19
C ASP A 115 5.21 15.29 -6.33
N VAL A 116 4.97 14.18 -7.02
CA VAL A 116 4.37 12.97 -6.45
C VAL A 116 5.48 12.09 -5.89
N VAL A 117 5.31 11.64 -4.63
CA VAL A 117 6.25 10.74 -3.94
C VAL A 117 5.49 9.50 -3.48
N ALA A 118 5.84 8.33 -4.03
CA ALA A 118 5.24 7.08 -3.62
C ALA A 118 5.95 6.47 -2.41
N ILE A 119 5.20 5.97 -1.43
CA ILE A 119 5.76 5.35 -0.21
C ILE A 119 5.25 3.91 -0.11
N LEU A 120 6.14 2.98 -0.44
CA LEU A 120 5.87 1.56 -0.63
C LEU A 120 6.62 0.71 0.41
N GLY A 121 6.16 -0.54 0.59
CA GLY A 121 6.80 -1.50 1.48
C GLY A 121 5.90 -1.94 2.64
N GLN A 122 6.46 -2.03 3.85
CA GLN A 122 5.77 -2.53 5.04
C GLN A 122 5.78 -1.54 6.22
N SER A 123 5.79 -2.03 7.47
CA SER A 123 5.55 -1.26 8.69
C SER A 123 6.48 -0.06 8.87
N ASN A 124 7.78 -0.20 8.57
CA ASN A 124 8.72 0.93 8.64
C ASN A 124 8.49 1.99 7.55
N ALA A 125 7.91 1.62 6.39
CA ALA A 125 7.45 2.58 5.39
C ALA A 125 6.12 3.23 5.79
N GLN A 126 5.22 2.46 6.40
CA GLN A 126 3.91 2.88 6.88
C GLN A 126 3.98 3.85 8.06
N GLY A 127 5.06 3.76 8.83
CA GLY A 127 5.27 4.52 10.06
C GLY A 127 4.91 3.68 11.29
N GLY A 128 5.86 2.90 11.77
CA GLY A 128 5.76 2.13 13.02
C GLY A 128 6.34 2.86 14.23
N GLY A 129 6.75 4.13 14.09
CA GLY A 129 7.54 4.81 15.11
C GLY A 129 6.73 5.43 16.24
N PHE A 130 7.10 5.07 17.47
CA PHE A 130 6.56 5.62 18.70
C PHE A 130 7.28 6.90 19.10
N GLY A 131 6.58 7.76 19.86
CA GLY A 131 7.09 9.09 20.23
C GLY A 131 6.70 10.20 19.25
N TYR A 132 5.46 10.14 18.73
CA TYR A 132 4.84 11.28 18.05
C TYR A 132 4.92 12.53 18.93
N ASP A 133 5.41 13.62 18.34
CA ASP A 133 5.56 14.92 19.00
C ASP A 133 4.84 15.98 18.16
N PRO A 134 3.71 16.55 18.64
CA PRO A 134 2.96 17.56 17.88
C PRO A 134 3.72 18.86 17.65
N ALA A 135 4.84 19.11 18.33
CA ALA A 135 5.72 20.25 18.05
C ALA A 135 6.65 20.00 16.85
N ILE A 136 6.87 18.74 16.47
CA ILE A 136 7.78 18.32 15.39
C ILE A 136 7.00 17.74 14.20
N ASP A 137 6.02 16.88 14.48
CA ASP A 137 5.21 16.13 13.50
C ASP A 137 3.99 16.94 13.06
N VAL A 138 4.27 18.13 12.54
CA VAL A 138 3.27 19.10 12.10
C VAL A 138 2.87 18.87 10.64
N THR A 139 1.62 19.21 10.32
CA THR A 139 1.15 19.39 8.94
C THR A 139 1.87 20.57 8.29
N GLN A 140 2.01 20.56 6.97
CA GLN A 140 2.56 21.68 6.22
C GLN A 140 1.67 21.98 5.01
N ASP A 141 1.26 23.24 4.86
CA ASP A 141 0.51 23.66 3.67
C ASP A 141 1.35 23.40 2.42
N GLY A 142 0.73 22.81 1.40
CA GLY A 142 1.40 22.34 0.19
C GLY A 142 1.97 20.91 0.27
N VAL A 143 1.88 20.23 1.41
CA VAL A 143 2.12 18.77 1.50
C VAL A 143 0.78 18.05 1.70
N ASP A 144 0.32 17.40 0.64
CA ASP A 144 -0.93 16.66 0.58
C ASP A 144 -0.67 15.14 0.49
N GLN A 145 -1.68 14.32 0.77
CA GLN A 145 -1.63 12.87 0.58
C GLN A 145 -2.84 12.36 -0.21
N LEU A 146 -2.62 11.40 -1.09
CA LEU A 146 -3.68 10.62 -1.70
C LEU A 146 -4.05 9.46 -0.76
N VAL A 147 -5.25 9.47 -0.19
CA VAL A 147 -5.66 8.48 0.82
C VAL A 147 -5.61 7.06 0.24
N GLY A 148 -4.69 6.25 0.77
CA GLY A 148 -4.48 4.84 0.42
C GLY A 148 -5.34 3.86 1.22
N ASP A 149 -5.84 4.26 2.38
CA ASP A 149 -6.56 3.38 3.30
C ASP A 149 -7.93 3.00 2.74
N TRP A 150 -8.10 1.73 2.39
CA TRP A 150 -9.35 1.23 1.80
C TRP A 150 -10.54 1.30 2.75
N GLN A 151 -10.32 1.45 4.05
CA GLN A 151 -11.40 1.56 5.03
C GLN A 151 -11.78 3.00 5.29
N ASP A 152 -10.92 3.96 4.94
CA ASP A 152 -11.15 5.39 5.12
C ASP A 152 -12.22 5.88 4.14
N ALA A 153 -13.10 6.76 4.63
CA ALA A 153 -14.20 7.32 3.84
C ALA A 153 -13.70 8.20 2.69
N ASP A 154 -12.49 8.76 2.83
CA ASP A 154 -11.84 9.60 1.84
C ASP A 154 -10.87 8.82 0.93
N TRP A 155 -10.93 7.48 0.90
CA TRP A 155 -10.08 6.68 0.01
C TRP A 155 -10.06 7.25 -1.43
N GLY A 156 -8.86 7.34 -1.98
CA GLY A 156 -8.60 7.87 -3.31
C GLY A 156 -8.77 9.38 -3.44
N ARG A 157 -9.07 10.13 -2.36
CA ARG A 157 -9.11 11.59 -2.36
C ARG A 157 -7.79 12.19 -1.89
N VAL A 158 -7.53 13.42 -2.34
CA VAL A 158 -6.44 14.24 -1.81
C VAL A 158 -6.91 14.95 -0.55
N VAL A 159 -6.12 14.84 0.51
CA VAL A 159 -6.33 15.52 1.79
C VAL A 159 -4.98 16.06 2.29
N PRO A 160 -4.94 17.06 3.20
CA PRO A 160 -3.69 17.48 3.83
C PRO A 160 -2.95 16.30 4.45
N ALA A 161 -1.64 16.25 4.26
CA ALA A 161 -0.82 15.18 4.80
C ALA A 161 -0.57 15.37 6.31
N GLU A 162 -0.75 14.30 7.08
CA GLU A 162 -0.44 14.24 8.51
C GLU A 162 0.02 12.83 8.90
N ASP A 163 0.92 12.73 9.88
CA ASP A 163 1.21 11.44 10.52
C ASP A 163 0.02 11.02 11.41
N SER A 164 -0.41 9.76 11.42
CA SER A 164 0.05 8.69 10.53
C SER A 164 -0.53 8.84 9.14
N LEU A 165 0.33 8.72 8.12
CA LEU A 165 -0.11 8.71 6.73
C LEU A 165 -1.09 7.57 6.46
N LYS A 166 -2.07 7.82 5.59
CA LYS A 166 -3.17 6.90 5.30
C LYS A 166 -2.77 5.87 4.24
N HIS A 167 -1.90 4.95 4.63
CA HIS A 167 -1.44 3.80 3.84
C HIS A 167 -2.56 2.80 3.51
N VAL A 168 -2.27 1.67 2.84
CA VAL A 168 -3.29 0.67 2.40
C VAL A 168 -4.26 0.28 3.51
N THR A 169 -3.72 0.19 4.72
CA THR A 169 -4.45 0.36 5.97
C THR A 169 -3.79 1.48 6.75
N THR A 170 -4.53 2.17 7.62
CA THR A 170 -3.90 3.04 8.62
C THR A 170 -3.64 2.22 9.86
N TRP A 171 -2.38 2.13 10.29
CA TRP A 171 -2.05 1.47 11.54
C TRP A 171 -2.54 2.33 12.71
N ARG A 172 -3.52 1.82 13.45
CA ARG A 172 -4.11 2.48 14.63
C ARG A 172 -3.80 1.67 15.87
N MET A 173 -3.39 2.34 16.94
CA MET A 173 -3.18 1.75 18.25
C MET A 173 -4.05 2.47 19.28
N THR A 174 -4.49 1.75 20.31
CA THR A 174 -5.33 2.32 21.38
C THR A 174 -4.55 3.13 22.40
N ASP A 175 -3.27 2.83 22.57
CA ASP A 175 -2.35 3.44 23.54
C ASP A 175 -1.41 4.48 22.94
N HIS A 176 -1.31 4.54 21.60
CA HIS A 176 -0.51 5.52 20.88
C HIS A 176 -1.40 6.40 20.01
N ALA A 177 -1.30 7.73 20.21
CA ALA A 177 -2.16 8.68 19.50
C ALA A 177 -1.96 8.63 17.98
N ARG A 178 -0.69 8.63 17.53
CA ARG A 178 -0.24 8.61 16.13
C ARG A 178 1.11 7.91 16.06
N LEU A 179 1.38 7.26 14.93
CA LEU A 179 2.66 6.65 14.57
C LEU A 179 3.35 7.45 13.48
N VAL A 180 4.68 7.54 13.54
CA VAL A 180 5.48 8.38 12.64
C VAL A 180 6.20 7.51 11.61
N GLY A 181 6.14 7.93 10.35
CA GLY A 181 6.88 7.33 9.23
C GLY A 181 7.86 8.29 8.56
N PRO A 182 8.61 7.81 7.53
CA PRO A 182 9.58 8.65 6.83
C PRO A 182 8.92 9.67 5.88
N GLY A 183 7.68 9.42 5.47
CA GLY A 183 7.00 10.15 4.38
C GLY A 183 6.82 11.64 4.64
N MET A 184 6.30 12.02 5.81
CA MET A 184 6.08 13.43 6.15
C MET A 184 7.39 14.22 6.19
N THR A 185 8.45 13.64 6.74
CA THR A 185 9.76 14.31 6.79
C THR A 185 10.34 14.51 5.39
N PHE A 186 10.26 13.49 4.53
CA PHE A 186 10.66 13.62 3.12
C PHE A 186 9.84 14.70 2.39
N GLY A 187 8.52 14.66 2.52
CA GLY A 187 7.62 15.57 1.81
C GLY A 187 7.82 17.04 2.21
N ARG A 188 8.01 17.31 3.51
CA ARG A 188 8.32 18.67 3.98
C ARG A 188 9.66 19.18 3.47
N ALA A 189 10.68 18.31 3.45
CA ALA A 189 12.01 18.67 2.94
C ALA A 189 12.00 18.94 1.43
N LEU A 190 11.29 18.10 0.67
CA LEU A 190 11.10 18.29 -0.77
C LEU A 190 10.39 19.61 -1.07
N LEU A 191 9.28 19.90 -0.38
CA LEU A 191 8.54 21.15 -0.55
C LEU A 191 9.41 22.39 -0.23
N ALA A 192 10.28 22.31 0.78
CA ALA A 192 11.14 23.42 1.17
C ALA A 192 12.17 23.81 0.09
N ASP A 193 12.59 22.85 -0.73
CA ASP A 193 13.62 23.05 -1.76
C ASP A 193 13.03 23.23 -3.18
N GLU A 194 11.72 23.09 -3.37
CA GLU A 194 11.10 23.17 -4.70
C GLU A 194 11.05 24.60 -5.24
N THR A 195 11.71 24.80 -6.39
CA THR A 195 11.59 26.01 -7.21
C THR A 195 11.23 25.58 -8.63
N PRO A 196 10.01 25.86 -9.14
CA PRO A 196 9.03 26.85 -8.66
C PRO A 196 7.83 26.24 -7.91
N GLY A 197 7.43 26.80 -6.76
CA GLY A 197 6.05 26.88 -6.24
C GLY A 197 5.17 25.63 -6.16
N ARG A 198 5.71 24.46 -6.45
CA ARG A 198 4.99 23.18 -6.58
C ARG A 198 4.62 22.63 -5.23
N ARG A 199 3.54 21.85 -5.24
CA ARG A 199 3.04 21.14 -4.07
C ARG A 199 3.61 19.72 -4.07
N VAL A 200 3.66 19.10 -2.91
CA VAL A 200 4.04 17.69 -2.78
C VAL A 200 2.80 16.85 -2.55
N LEU A 201 2.64 15.78 -3.34
CA LEU A 201 1.58 14.79 -3.13
C LEU A 201 2.20 13.45 -2.73
N LEU A 202 2.04 13.08 -1.46
CA LEU A 202 2.44 11.78 -0.95
C LEU A 202 1.42 10.72 -1.38
N VAL A 203 1.91 9.59 -1.89
CA VAL A 203 1.10 8.42 -2.23
C VAL A 203 1.44 7.28 -1.26
N PRO A 204 0.81 7.25 -0.07
CA PRO A 204 1.03 6.20 0.92
C PRO A 204 0.39 4.88 0.46
N ALA A 205 1.22 3.88 0.15
CA ALA A 205 0.77 2.56 -0.33
C ALA A 205 1.49 1.36 0.31
N ALA A 206 2.28 1.59 1.37
CA ALA A 206 2.81 0.53 2.23
C ALA A 206 1.72 -0.25 3.01
N GLN A 207 2.08 -1.44 3.49
CA GLN A 207 1.23 -2.29 4.33
C GLN A 207 2.07 -3.14 5.28
N GLY A 208 1.86 -2.99 6.59
CA GLY A 208 2.53 -3.78 7.63
C GLY A 208 2.36 -5.29 7.45
N SER A 209 3.37 -6.04 7.91
CA SER A 209 3.41 -7.51 7.87
C SER A 209 3.23 -8.11 6.46
N THR A 210 3.91 -7.53 5.47
CA THR A 210 3.86 -8.00 4.07
C THR A 210 5.24 -8.35 3.55
N SER A 211 5.27 -9.18 2.51
CA SER A 211 6.50 -9.68 1.90
C SER A 211 6.40 -9.71 0.37
N LEU A 212 7.56 -9.91 -0.26
CA LEU A 212 7.65 -10.30 -1.66
C LEU A 212 7.49 -11.82 -1.84
N THR A 213 8.01 -12.62 -0.90
CA THR A 213 8.22 -14.07 -1.13
C THR A 213 7.74 -15.01 -0.03
N ARG A 214 7.46 -14.49 1.18
CA ARG A 214 6.86 -15.27 2.26
C ARG A 214 5.44 -15.70 1.89
N THR A 215 5.08 -16.90 2.32
CA THR A 215 3.72 -17.42 2.27
C THR A 215 3.40 -18.11 3.59
N ASP A 216 2.35 -17.64 4.27
CA ASP A 216 1.81 -18.31 5.44
C ASP A 216 0.30 -18.05 5.57
N ALA A 217 -0.34 -18.69 6.54
CA ALA A 217 -1.79 -18.61 6.73
C ALA A 217 -2.30 -17.23 7.16
N VAL A 218 -1.43 -16.31 7.62
CA VAL A 218 -1.83 -14.96 8.03
C VAL A 218 -1.67 -13.95 6.91
N GLN A 219 -0.93 -14.30 5.86
CA GLN A 219 -0.64 -13.40 4.76
C GLN A 219 -1.83 -13.20 3.82
N ARG A 220 -2.35 -11.98 3.78
CA ARG A 220 -3.48 -11.57 2.90
C ARG A 220 -3.03 -10.80 1.66
N PHE A 221 -1.77 -10.39 1.65
CA PHE A 221 -1.19 -9.45 0.71
C PHE A 221 0.13 -9.97 0.17
N THR A 222 0.42 -9.65 -1.09
CA THR A 222 1.72 -9.90 -1.70
C THR A 222 2.25 -8.65 -2.40
N TRP A 223 3.56 -8.45 -2.35
CA TRP A 223 4.26 -7.48 -3.20
C TRP A 223 4.86 -8.12 -4.45
N ASP A 224 4.75 -9.45 -4.64
CA ASP A 224 5.20 -10.12 -5.85
C ASP A 224 4.51 -9.48 -7.08
N PRO A 225 5.24 -8.83 -8.00
CA PRO A 225 4.64 -8.18 -9.16
C PRO A 225 4.12 -9.20 -10.19
N THR A 226 4.61 -10.44 -10.13
CA THR A 226 4.48 -11.49 -11.16
C THR A 226 4.33 -12.87 -10.49
N PRO A 227 3.38 -13.04 -9.56
CA PRO A 227 3.27 -14.29 -8.82
C PRO A 227 2.97 -15.45 -9.76
N ASP A 228 3.65 -16.58 -9.55
CA ASP A 228 3.53 -17.74 -10.42
C ASP A 228 2.07 -18.21 -10.49
N ARG A 229 1.61 -18.57 -11.69
CA ARG A 229 0.21 -18.99 -11.88
C ARG A 229 -0.09 -20.22 -11.02
N GLY A 230 -1.07 -20.08 -10.13
CA GLY A 230 -1.49 -21.15 -9.22
C GLY A 230 -0.73 -21.19 -7.89
N SER A 231 0.22 -20.27 -7.67
CA SER A 231 0.83 -20.05 -6.36
C SER A 231 -0.17 -19.50 -5.35
N VAL A 232 0.17 -19.56 -4.06
CA VAL A 232 -0.63 -18.91 -3.00
C VAL A 232 -0.64 -17.40 -3.22
N GLU A 233 0.52 -16.82 -3.54
CA GLU A 233 0.72 -15.40 -3.83
C GLU A 233 -0.22 -14.90 -4.93
N ALA A 234 -0.44 -15.70 -5.99
CA ALA A 234 -1.35 -15.35 -7.08
C ALA A 234 -2.82 -15.22 -6.66
N GLY A 235 -3.20 -15.80 -5.51
CA GLY A 235 -4.52 -15.65 -4.90
C GLY A 235 -4.62 -14.51 -3.87
N LEU A 236 -3.52 -13.88 -3.50
CA LEU A 236 -3.48 -12.80 -2.51
C LEU A 236 -3.81 -11.44 -3.14
N THR A 237 -4.15 -10.47 -2.29
CA THR A 237 -4.33 -9.10 -2.78
C THR A 237 -2.97 -8.51 -3.12
N ASN A 238 -2.76 -8.15 -4.39
CA ASN A 238 -1.48 -7.69 -4.88
C ASN A 238 -1.29 -6.18 -4.59
N LEU A 239 -0.30 -5.86 -3.76
CA LEU A 239 0.03 -4.50 -3.34
C LEU A 239 0.87 -3.74 -4.36
N TYR A 240 1.63 -4.43 -5.20
CA TYR A 240 2.31 -3.81 -6.34
C TYR A 240 1.29 -3.25 -7.35
N ALA A 241 0.26 -4.04 -7.67
CA ALA A 241 -0.85 -3.58 -8.52
C ALA A 241 -1.65 -2.43 -7.88
N ASN A 242 -1.84 -2.48 -6.56
CA ASN A 242 -2.49 -1.38 -5.84
C ASN A 242 -1.63 -0.10 -5.84
N ALA A 243 -0.33 -0.20 -5.55
CA ALA A 243 0.59 0.92 -5.52
C ALA A 243 0.66 1.62 -6.88
N THR A 244 0.81 0.86 -7.97
CA THR A 244 0.80 1.41 -9.33
C THR A 244 -0.54 2.09 -9.65
N THR A 245 -1.67 1.49 -9.27
CA THR A 245 -2.99 2.14 -9.40
C THR A 245 -3.05 3.48 -8.65
N GLN A 246 -2.53 3.55 -7.43
CA GLN A 246 -2.55 4.80 -6.64
C GLN A 246 -1.61 5.87 -7.21
N ILE A 247 -0.45 5.48 -7.72
CA ILE A 247 0.45 6.39 -8.42
C ILE A 247 -0.22 6.92 -9.68
N ASP A 248 -0.84 6.05 -10.48
CA ASP A 248 -1.55 6.47 -11.69
C ASP A 248 -2.71 7.42 -11.37
N ASN A 249 -3.47 7.12 -10.30
CA ASN A 249 -4.52 8.00 -9.82
C ASN A 249 -3.95 9.38 -9.46
N ALA A 250 -2.83 9.43 -8.72
CA ALA A 250 -2.18 10.69 -8.39
C ALA A 250 -1.75 11.47 -9.64
N LEU A 251 -1.13 10.81 -10.62
CA LEU A 251 -0.73 11.45 -11.88
C LEU A 251 -1.93 11.88 -12.74
N ALA A 252 -3.06 11.17 -12.66
CA ALA A 252 -4.28 11.53 -13.37
C ALA A 252 -5.02 12.71 -12.75
N LEU A 253 -4.70 13.14 -11.53
CA LEU A 253 -5.36 14.30 -10.90
C LEU A 253 -5.00 15.62 -11.56
N ASP A 254 -3.87 15.69 -12.24
CA ASP A 254 -3.40 16.88 -12.93
C ASP A 254 -2.36 16.49 -13.99
N PRO A 255 -2.50 16.95 -15.26
CA PRO A 255 -1.48 16.68 -16.29
C PRO A 255 -0.07 17.18 -15.93
N ASP A 256 0.07 18.17 -15.04
CA ASP A 256 1.35 18.69 -14.57
C ASP A 256 1.91 17.94 -13.35
N ASN A 257 1.18 16.94 -12.81
CA ASN A 257 1.72 16.05 -11.78
C ASN A 257 2.83 15.18 -12.36
N ARG A 258 3.89 14.97 -11.57
CA ARG A 258 5.01 14.09 -11.97
C ARG A 258 5.49 13.26 -10.79
N LEU A 259 5.79 11.99 -11.03
CA LEU A 259 6.40 11.12 -10.04
C LEU A 259 7.90 11.46 -9.94
N VAL A 260 8.34 11.92 -8.77
CA VAL A 260 9.73 12.36 -8.57
C VAL A 260 10.56 11.40 -7.72
N ALA A 261 9.92 10.57 -6.90
CA ALA A 261 10.60 9.60 -6.06
C ALA A 261 9.68 8.45 -5.66
N ILE A 262 10.28 7.29 -5.42
CA ILE A 262 9.64 6.12 -4.83
C ILE A 262 10.46 5.69 -3.63
N ILE A 263 9.86 5.71 -2.44
CA ILE A 263 10.45 5.17 -1.21
C ILE A 263 10.02 3.71 -1.07
N TRP A 264 10.98 2.84 -0.81
CA TRP A 264 10.77 1.42 -0.52
C TRP A 264 11.43 1.06 0.81
N ALA A 265 10.62 0.75 1.83
CA ALA A 265 11.10 0.22 3.10
C ALA A 265 10.40 -1.11 3.42
N GLN A 266 11.11 -2.20 3.16
CA GLN A 266 10.60 -3.57 3.26
C GLN A 266 11.74 -4.58 3.39
N GLY A 267 11.46 -5.75 3.97
CA GLY A 267 12.32 -6.93 3.89
C GLY A 267 12.29 -7.75 5.18
N GLU A 268 11.82 -7.16 6.27
CA GLU A 268 11.79 -7.78 7.59
C GLU A 268 10.94 -9.07 7.58
N SER A 269 9.83 -9.07 6.84
CA SER A 269 8.98 -10.26 6.70
C SER A 269 9.62 -11.34 5.82
N ASP A 270 10.38 -10.98 4.79
CA ASP A 270 11.09 -11.93 3.91
C ASP A 270 12.31 -12.56 4.59
N ALA A 271 12.95 -11.86 5.54
CA ALA A 271 13.96 -12.46 6.39
C ALA A 271 13.40 -13.68 7.15
N HIS A 272 12.10 -13.69 7.49
CA HIS A 272 11.45 -14.87 8.05
C HIS A 272 11.41 -16.04 7.06
N ALA A 273 11.03 -15.79 5.80
CA ALA A 273 11.01 -16.81 4.75
C ALA A 273 12.38 -17.46 4.56
N ILE A 274 13.45 -16.64 4.53
CA ILE A 274 14.83 -17.16 4.50
C ILE A 274 15.11 -17.98 5.76
N SER A 275 14.81 -17.45 6.95
CA SER A 275 15.12 -18.15 8.21
C SER A 275 14.36 -19.47 8.39
N SER A 276 13.19 -19.63 7.76
CA SER A 276 12.39 -20.85 7.83
C SER A 276 12.91 -21.99 6.95
N GLU A 277 13.82 -21.71 6.02
CA GLU A 277 14.40 -22.72 5.14
C GLU A 277 15.38 -23.63 5.92
N PRO A 278 15.14 -24.96 5.97
CA PRO A 278 15.91 -25.86 6.82
C PRO A 278 17.33 -26.08 6.28
N THR A 279 17.52 -25.99 4.97
CA THR A 279 18.81 -26.27 4.31
C THR A 279 19.53 -24.98 3.91
N ALA A 280 20.86 -25.03 3.88
CA ALA A 280 21.66 -23.90 3.38
C ALA A 280 21.34 -23.58 1.92
N ALA A 281 21.12 -24.60 1.08
CA ALA A 281 20.71 -24.41 -0.31
C ALA A 281 19.33 -23.74 -0.42
N GLY A 282 18.37 -24.12 0.42
CA GLY A 282 17.06 -23.49 0.52
C GLY A 282 17.17 -22.02 0.92
N ARG A 283 17.99 -21.68 1.91
CA ARG A 283 18.25 -20.28 2.32
C ARG A 283 18.83 -19.45 1.19
N THR A 284 19.82 -19.98 0.47
CA THR A 284 20.40 -19.33 -0.71
C THR A 284 19.34 -19.12 -1.80
N ALA A 285 18.49 -20.11 -2.06
CA ALA A 285 17.41 -20.00 -3.03
C ALA A 285 16.34 -18.98 -2.61
N ALA A 286 15.97 -18.93 -1.33
CA ALA A 286 15.02 -17.95 -0.80
C ALA A 286 15.56 -16.51 -0.90
N LYS A 287 16.85 -16.30 -0.59
CA LYS A 287 17.53 -15.01 -0.81
C LYS A 287 17.50 -14.61 -2.28
N ALA A 288 17.82 -15.54 -3.19
CA ALA A 288 17.78 -15.29 -4.62
C ALA A 288 16.36 -14.93 -5.10
N LYS A 289 15.34 -15.69 -4.66
CA LYS A 289 13.92 -15.38 -4.96
C LYS A 289 13.55 -13.97 -4.51
N TYR A 290 13.97 -13.55 -3.32
CA TYR A 290 13.74 -12.18 -2.84
C TYR A 290 14.40 -11.13 -3.74
N ALA A 291 15.68 -11.34 -4.10
CA ALA A 291 16.42 -10.45 -4.99
C ALA A 291 15.75 -10.34 -6.37
N ASP A 292 15.35 -11.46 -6.96
CA ASP A 292 14.69 -11.51 -8.26
C ASP A 292 13.35 -10.77 -8.23
N ARG A 293 12.51 -11.01 -7.21
CA ARG A 293 11.22 -10.32 -7.08
C ARG A 293 11.36 -8.82 -6.83
N LEU A 294 12.35 -8.40 -6.05
CA LEU A 294 12.61 -6.98 -5.84
C LEU A 294 13.11 -6.30 -7.14
N LEU A 295 13.97 -6.98 -7.91
CA LEU A 295 14.46 -6.50 -9.20
C LEU A 295 13.34 -6.42 -10.25
N GLU A 296 12.43 -7.40 -10.28
CA GLU A 296 11.25 -7.39 -11.15
C GLU A 296 10.28 -6.25 -10.77
N LEU A 297 10.07 -6.03 -9.47
CA LEU A 297 9.23 -4.94 -8.96
C LEU A 297 9.78 -3.58 -9.42
N GLU A 298 11.07 -3.36 -9.20
CA GLU A 298 11.75 -2.13 -9.60
C GLU A 298 11.72 -1.93 -11.12
N ALA A 299 12.06 -2.97 -11.90
CA ALA A 299 12.03 -2.91 -13.35
C ALA A 299 10.64 -2.61 -13.90
N GLY A 300 9.59 -3.15 -13.26
CA GLY A 300 8.20 -2.87 -13.60
C GLY A 300 7.82 -1.41 -13.35
N LEU A 301 8.26 -0.81 -12.24
CA LEU A 301 8.07 0.61 -11.95
C LEU A 301 8.83 1.48 -12.96
N ALA A 302 10.10 1.17 -13.22
CA ALA A 302 10.92 1.91 -14.18
C ALA A 302 10.35 1.85 -15.61
N THR A 303 9.82 0.69 -16.01
CA THR A 303 9.15 0.52 -17.30
C THR A 303 7.87 1.35 -17.39
N ARG A 304 7.10 1.44 -16.29
CA ARG A 304 5.81 2.13 -16.25
C ARG A 304 5.94 3.65 -16.16
N TYR A 305 6.87 4.14 -15.35
CA TYR A 305 6.99 5.56 -14.97
C TYR A 305 8.25 6.23 -15.49
N GLY A 306 9.15 5.49 -16.14
CA GLY A 306 10.48 5.96 -16.50
C GLY A 306 11.47 5.87 -15.34
N SER A 307 12.69 6.36 -15.58
CA SER A 307 13.74 6.38 -14.57
C SER A 307 13.44 7.43 -13.51
N VAL A 308 12.95 6.98 -12.36
CA VAL A 308 12.64 7.79 -11.17
C VAL A 308 13.47 7.26 -10.01
N PRO A 309 14.06 8.11 -9.16
CA PRO A 309 14.79 7.67 -7.97
C PRO A 309 14.00 6.63 -7.14
N PHE A 310 14.52 5.41 -7.07
CA PHE A 310 13.98 4.31 -6.26
C PHE A 310 14.84 4.16 -5.00
N LEU A 311 14.33 4.68 -3.89
CA LEU A 311 15.08 4.87 -2.66
C LEU A 311 14.78 3.71 -1.70
N VAL A 312 15.75 2.81 -1.55
CA VAL A 312 15.62 1.58 -0.75
C VAL A 312 16.16 1.82 0.66
N GLY A 313 15.28 1.76 1.66
CA GLY A 313 15.63 1.97 3.06
C GLY A 313 16.15 0.72 3.75
N GLY A 314 17.25 0.86 4.48
CA GLY A 314 17.76 -0.16 5.38
C GLY A 314 16.86 -0.37 6.60
N MET A 315 16.86 -1.59 7.11
CA MET A 315 16.17 -1.96 8.35
C MET A 315 16.94 -1.44 9.58
N VAL A 316 16.28 -1.42 10.74
CA VAL A 316 16.90 -1.04 12.03
C VAL A 316 18.21 -1.84 12.21
N PRO A 317 19.39 -1.18 12.32
CA PRO A 317 20.68 -1.88 12.35
C PRO A 317 20.80 -2.89 13.50
N GLU A 318 20.24 -2.57 14.66
CA GLU A 318 20.21 -3.43 15.85
C GLU A 318 19.34 -4.67 15.61
N TRP A 319 18.31 -4.56 14.78
CA TRP A 319 17.49 -5.69 14.37
C TRP A 319 18.25 -6.62 13.43
N ILE A 320 19.00 -6.07 12.47
CA ILE A 320 19.85 -6.87 11.58
C ILE A 320 20.84 -7.66 12.43
N GLY A 321 21.62 -6.97 13.26
CA GLY A 321 22.57 -7.57 14.20
C GLY A 321 23.42 -8.67 13.57
N SER A 322 23.56 -9.79 14.27
CA SER A 322 24.27 -11.00 13.80
C SER A 322 23.36 -12.01 13.09
N ASN A 323 22.11 -11.65 12.76
CA ASN A 323 21.16 -12.58 12.15
C ASN A 323 21.41 -12.70 10.64
N GLY A 324 21.84 -13.88 10.19
CA GLY A 324 22.21 -14.10 8.79
C GLY A 324 21.09 -13.83 7.78
N ALA A 325 19.84 -14.19 8.07
CA ALA A 325 18.72 -13.95 7.15
C ALA A 325 18.43 -12.44 6.98
N ARG A 326 18.57 -11.65 8.04
CA ARG A 326 18.41 -10.19 7.98
C ARG A 326 19.56 -9.52 7.26
N GLN A 327 20.79 -9.99 7.50
CA GLN A 327 21.98 -9.58 6.76
C GLN A 327 21.86 -9.92 5.27
N ASP A 328 21.25 -11.05 4.93
CA ASP A 328 21.00 -11.44 3.54
C ASP A 328 20.04 -10.47 2.83
N ILE A 329 18.96 -10.05 3.49
CA ILE A 329 18.04 -9.02 2.97
C ILE A 329 18.78 -7.68 2.79
N ASP A 330 19.52 -7.22 3.80
CA ASP A 330 20.29 -5.98 3.72
C ASP A 330 21.32 -6.01 2.58
N ALA A 331 21.97 -7.16 2.37
CA ALA A 331 22.89 -7.37 1.26
C ALA A 331 22.19 -7.28 -0.11
N VAL A 332 20.96 -7.79 -0.23
CA VAL A 332 20.16 -7.63 -1.46
C VAL A 332 19.82 -6.17 -1.73
N HIS A 333 19.40 -5.42 -0.70
CA HIS A 333 19.10 -3.99 -0.84
C HIS A 333 20.31 -3.17 -1.30
N ARG A 334 21.48 -3.39 -0.68
CA ARG A 334 22.74 -2.76 -1.08
C ARG A 334 23.14 -3.17 -2.50
N GLY A 335 22.96 -4.44 -2.83
CA GLY A 335 23.28 -4.99 -4.16
C GLY A 335 22.44 -4.37 -5.26
N LEU A 336 21.14 -4.12 -5.02
CA LEU A 336 20.25 -3.54 -6.02
C LEU A 336 20.75 -2.16 -6.51
N ALA A 337 21.27 -1.33 -5.61
CA ALA A 337 21.85 -0.02 -5.96
C ALA A 337 23.08 -0.11 -6.87
N THR A 338 23.75 -1.27 -6.91
CA THR A 338 24.87 -1.51 -7.85
C THR A 338 24.41 -2.02 -9.21
N LEU A 339 23.21 -2.60 -9.28
CA LEU A 339 22.63 -3.18 -10.48
C LEU A 339 21.79 -2.18 -11.29
N ARG A 340 21.27 -1.15 -10.62
CA ARG A 340 20.29 -0.20 -11.18
C ARG A 340 20.70 1.24 -10.90
N PRO A 341 21.00 2.07 -11.92
CA PRO A 341 21.45 3.45 -11.73
C PRO A 341 20.41 4.36 -11.06
N GLU A 342 19.12 4.06 -11.17
CA GLU A 342 18.03 4.80 -10.53
C GLU A 342 17.86 4.46 -9.04
N VAL A 343 18.45 3.35 -8.58
CA VAL A 343 18.30 2.87 -7.21
C VAL A 343 19.35 3.49 -6.28
N ALA A 344 18.91 4.03 -5.15
CA ALA A 344 19.79 4.46 -4.08
C ALA A 344 19.46 3.72 -2.78
N TYR A 345 20.47 3.09 -2.18
CA TYR A 345 20.34 2.51 -0.85
C TYR A 345 20.55 3.58 0.23
N VAL A 346 19.65 3.63 1.20
CA VAL A 346 19.66 4.52 2.36
C VAL A 346 19.93 3.67 3.60
N PRO A 347 21.13 3.75 4.20
CA PRO A 347 21.44 2.96 5.39
C PRO A 347 20.46 3.20 6.54
N GLY A 348 20.16 2.14 7.28
CA GLY A 348 19.38 2.25 8.50
C GLY A 348 20.08 3.07 9.58
N VAL A 349 19.30 3.68 10.46
CA VAL A 349 19.81 4.56 11.53
C VAL A 349 19.89 3.80 12.85
N SER A 350 21.09 3.71 13.42
CA SER A 350 21.35 3.03 14.70
C SER A 350 20.79 3.78 15.90
N GLY A 351 20.49 3.03 16.96
CA GLY A 351 20.05 3.56 18.26
C GLY A 351 18.64 4.14 18.26
N HIS A 352 17.82 3.79 17.28
CA HIS A 352 16.48 4.34 17.07
C HIS A 352 15.44 3.26 16.83
N ALA A 353 15.52 2.13 17.54
CA ALA A 353 14.40 1.19 17.62
C ALA A 353 13.31 1.75 18.56
N ASN A 354 12.09 1.20 18.52
CA ASN A 354 11.07 1.41 19.56
C ASN A 354 11.51 0.78 20.91
N GLU A 355 12.59 1.30 21.50
CA GLU A 355 13.25 0.72 22.67
C GLU A 355 12.27 0.49 23.83
N GLY A 356 12.32 -0.72 24.40
CA GLY A 356 11.41 -1.13 25.48
C GLY A 356 10.10 -1.78 25.00
N GLU A 357 9.76 -1.67 23.70
CA GLU A 357 8.55 -2.27 23.13
C GLU A 357 8.86 -3.26 22.00
N ASP A 358 9.59 -2.85 20.96
CA ASP A 358 10.05 -3.74 19.90
C ASP A 358 11.37 -3.26 19.26
N SER A 359 12.11 -4.21 18.68
CA SER A 359 13.38 -3.90 18.00
C SER A 359 13.29 -3.89 16.48
N ILE A 360 12.11 -4.12 15.90
CA ILE A 360 11.89 -4.25 14.45
C ILE A 360 11.65 -2.87 13.82
N HIS A 361 10.90 -2.02 14.52
CA HIS A 361 10.47 -0.72 14.02
C HIS A 361 11.37 0.39 14.53
N TYR A 362 11.59 1.39 13.67
CA TYR A 362 12.20 2.63 14.10
C TYR A 362 11.29 3.36 15.07
N ASP A 363 11.84 4.05 16.07
CA ASP A 363 11.11 5.09 16.83
C ASP A 363 10.80 6.30 15.94
N ALA A 364 10.02 7.25 16.44
CA ALA A 364 9.65 8.45 15.67
C ALA A 364 10.88 9.30 15.28
N ALA A 365 11.94 9.34 16.09
CA ALA A 365 13.17 10.05 15.75
C ALA A 365 13.92 9.35 14.61
N GLY A 366 14.04 8.02 14.65
CA GLY A 366 14.59 7.18 13.60
C GLY A 366 13.79 7.28 12.31
N ALA A 367 12.46 7.27 12.38
CA ALA A 367 11.59 7.45 11.23
C ALA A 367 11.81 8.81 10.54
N ARG A 368 11.96 9.90 11.32
CA ARG A 368 12.33 11.22 10.79
C ARG A 368 13.72 11.21 10.16
N LEU A 369 14.71 10.61 10.82
CA LEU A 369 16.08 10.49 10.29
C LEU A 369 16.14 9.67 9.00
N MET A 370 15.35 8.58 8.91
CA MET A 370 15.18 7.82 7.67
C MET A 370 14.55 8.69 6.58
N GLY A 371 13.51 9.47 6.88
CA GLY A 371 12.91 10.43 5.95
C GLY A 371 13.92 11.45 5.40
N ALA A 372 14.76 12.02 6.28
CA ALA A 372 15.85 12.92 5.88
C ALA A 372 16.91 12.19 5.04
N GLY A 373 17.25 10.94 5.38
CA GLY A 373 18.18 10.10 4.63
C GLY A 373 17.68 9.78 3.21
N PHE A 374 16.39 9.48 3.07
CA PHE A 374 15.72 9.33 1.77
C PHE A 374 15.82 10.63 0.96
N TYR A 375 15.54 11.77 1.58
CA TYR A 375 15.60 13.06 0.88
C TYR A 375 17.02 13.39 0.41
N ALA A 376 18.02 13.18 1.25
CA ALA A 376 19.42 13.33 0.87
C ALA A 376 19.83 12.39 -0.27
N ALA A 377 19.30 11.17 -0.31
CA ALA A 377 19.53 10.24 -1.42
C ALA A 377 18.85 10.68 -2.72
N TYR A 378 17.63 11.22 -2.63
CA TYR A 378 16.93 11.84 -3.75
C TYR A 378 17.75 13.00 -4.36
N LEU A 379 18.29 13.90 -3.53
CA LEU A 379 19.13 15.00 -4.00
C LEU A 379 20.37 14.49 -4.76
N ARG A 380 21.07 13.49 -4.21
CA ARG A 380 22.22 12.87 -4.89
C ARG A 380 21.85 12.25 -6.24
N GLN A 381 20.72 11.53 -6.32
CA GLN A 381 20.27 10.90 -7.56
C GLN A 381 19.79 11.88 -8.61
N THR A 382 19.33 13.05 -8.20
CA THR A 382 18.87 14.11 -9.10
C THR A 382 19.94 15.16 -9.39
N GLY A 383 21.15 15.01 -8.83
CA GLY A 383 22.28 15.92 -9.02
C GLY A 383 22.07 17.31 -8.41
N ARG A 384 21.28 17.41 -7.33
CA ARG A 384 20.94 18.65 -6.63
C ARG A 384 21.76 18.87 -5.37
#